data_AF-A0A4S3LPH5-F1
#
_entry.id   AF-A0A4S3LPH5-F1
#
_cell.length_a   1.000
_cell.length_b   1.000
_cell.length_c   1.000
_cell.angle_alpha   90.00
_cell.angle_beta   90.00
_cell.angle_gamma   90.00
#
_symmetry.space_group_name_H-M   'P 1'
#
loop_
_entity.id
_entity.type
_entity.pdbx_description
1 polymer ?
#
loop_
_entity_poly.entity_id
_entity_poly.type
_entity_poly.pdbx_seq_one_letter_code
_entity_poly.pdbx_strand_id
1 'polypeptide(L)'
;MFLGTEQQRQTGLRHIAHLKDTHFSDKRNKVENILDNAPDKWKTTLCFHAGLKRRHVHLPYADMTSDEQLKIIQALLSLRHFSSLLRGDFY
;
A
#
# COMPACT_ATOMS: atom_id res chain seq x y z
N MET A 1 -5.47 7.20 -29.36
CA MET A 1 -4.57 6.96 -30.50
C MET A 1 -3.23 6.53 -29.94
N PHE A 2 -2.76 5.31 -30.22
CA PHE A 2 -1.46 4.84 -29.75
C PHE A 2 -0.39 5.43 -30.67
N LEU A 3 0.66 6.04 -30.11
CA LEU A 3 1.71 6.73 -30.88
C LEU A 3 2.70 5.78 -31.59
N GLY A 4 2.37 4.49 -31.71
CA GLY A 4 3.25 3.47 -32.26
C GLY A 4 2.50 2.36 -32.99
N THR A 5 3.23 1.48 -33.65
CA THR A 5 2.68 0.30 -34.32
C THR A 5 2.16 -0.70 -33.30
N GLU A 6 1.26 -1.59 -33.74
CA GLU A 6 0.74 -2.66 -32.88
C GLU A 6 1.87 -3.56 -32.34
N GLN A 7 2.93 -3.75 -33.13
CA GLN A 7 4.14 -4.46 -32.71
C GLN A 7 4.87 -3.73 -31.58
N GLN A 8 4.99 -2.39 -31.65
CA GLN A 8 5.57 -1.59 -30.56
C GLN A 8 4.71 -1.64 -29.29
N ARG A 9 3.37 -1.68 -29.44
CA ARG A 9 2.44 -1.86 -28.31
C ARG A 9 2.68 -3.17 -27.59
N GLN A 10 2.79 -4.28 -28.33
CA GLN A 10 3.04 -5.60 -27.75
C GLN A 10 4.40 -5.69 -27.06
N THR A 11 5.45 -5.10 -27.67
CA THR A 11 6.78 -5.03 -27.04
C THR A 11 6.73 -4.22 -25.74
N GLY A 12 6.04 -3.07 -25.74
CA GLY A 12 5.85 -2.26 -24.54
C GLY A 12 5.12 -3.02 -23.43
N LEU A 13 4.05 -3.76 -23.76
CA LEU A 13 3.33 -4.60 -22.80
C LEU A 13 4.21 -5.71 -22.22
N ARG A 14 5.06 -6.35 -23.03
CA ARG A 14 6.02 -7.35 -22.53
C ARG A 14 7.04 -6.75 -21.57
N HIS A 15 7.57 -5.57 -21.86
CA HIS A 15 8.48 -4.87 -20.97
C HIS A 15 7.82 -4.47 -19.64
N ILE A 16 6.59 -3.96 -19.69
CA ILE A 16 5.81 -3.63 -18.49
C ILE A 16 5.56 -4.89 -17.65
N ALA A 17 5.16 -6.00 -18.28
CA ALA A 17 4.95 -7.27 -17.59
C ALA A 17 6.24 -7.77 -16.93
N HIS A 18 7.38 -7.68 -17.64
CA HIS A 18 8.68 -8.06 -17.10
C HIS A 18 9.13 -7.18 -15.93
N LEU A 19 8.92 -5.85 -16.01
CA LEU A 19 9.19 -4.93 -14.89
C LEU A 19 8.33 -5.27 -13.68
N LYS A 20 7.04 -5.54 -13.89
CA LYS A 20 6.10 -5.97 -12.85
C LYS A 20 6.60 -7.24 -12.17
N ASP A 21 6.95 -8.27 -12.94
CA ASP A 21 7.40 -9.56 -12.40
C ASP A 21 8.82 -9.53 -11.82
N THR A 22 9.66 -8.59 -12.23
CA THR A 22 11.04 -8.50 -11.69
C THR A 22 11.10 -7.65 -10.42
N HIS A 23 10.37 -6.54 -10.37
CA HIS A 23 10.51 -5.54 -9.32
C HIS A 23 9.32 -5.45 -8.37
N PHE A 24 8.15 -5.94 -8.79
CA PHE A 24 6.90 -5.85 -8.04
C PHE A 24 6.31 -7.25 -7.77
N SER A 25 7.10 -8.31 -7.98
CA SER A 25 6.73 -9.71 -7.72
C SER A 25 6.82 -10.12 -6.26
N ASP A 26 7.32 -9.24 -5.37
CA ASP A 26 7.23 -9.45 -3.95
C ASP A 26 5.75 -9.39 -3.54
N LYS A 27 5.09 -10.55 -3.63
CA LYS A 27 3.65 -10.75 -3.43
C LYS A 27 3.20 -10.35 -2.02
N ARG A 28 4.12 -10.12 -1.09
CA ARG A 28 3.79 -9.65 0.24
C ARG A 28 3.67 -8.14 0.21
N ASN A 29 2.44 -7.69 -0.02
CA ASN A 29 2.08 -6.32 0.27
C ASN A 29 2.49 -6.01 1.72
N LYS A 30 3.53 -5.18 1.89
CA LYS A 30 4.08 -4.87 3.21
C LYS A 30 3.03 -4.24 4.12
N VAL A 31 2.08 -3.51 3.53
CA VAL A 31 0.98 -2.85 4.24
C VAL A 31 -0.03 -3.88 4.75
N GLU A 32 -0.37 -4.86 3.92
CA GLU A 32 -1.20 -6.02 4.32
C GLU A 32 -0.55 -6.76 5.48
N ASN A 33 0.74 -7.09 5.37
CA ASN A 33 1.46 -7.78 6.44
C ASN A 33 1.48 -6.97 7.75
N ILE A 34 1.68 -5.64 7.68
CA ILE A 34 1.64 -4.76 8.85
C ILE A 34 0.25 -4.74 9.47
N LEU A 35 -0.79 -4.57 8.65
CA LEU A 35 -2.15 -4.47 9.16
C LEU A 35 -2.61 -5.80 9.75
N ASP A 36 -2.56 -6.89 8.98
CA ASP A 36 -3.20 -8.15 9.32
C ASP A 36 -2.53 -8.85 10.52
N ASN A 37 -1.21 -8.67 10.69
CA ASN A 37 -0.45 -9.25 11.80
C ASN A 37 -0.29 -8.31 13.01
N ALA A 38 -0.81 -7.09 12.96
CA ALA A 38 -0.74 -6.18 14.10
C ALA A 38 -1.68 -6.61 15.26
N PRO A 39 -1.34 -6.29 16.52
CA PRO A 39 -2.26 -6.43 17.65
C PRO A 39 -3.52 -5.58 17.47
N ASP A 40 -4.67 -6.01 18.03
CA ASP A 40 -5.96 -5.30 17.90
C ASP A 40 -5.91 -3.84 18.36
N LYS A 41 -5.14 -3.55 19.41
CA LYS A 41 -4.94 -2.16 19.87
C LYS A 41 -4.28 -1.30 18.79
N TRP A 42 -3.29 -1.85 18.10
CA TRP A 42 -2.60 -1.16 17.00
C TRP A 42 -3.51 -1.00 15.78
N LYS A 43 -4.22 -2.05 15.39
CA LYS A 43 -5.22 -2.00 14.32
C LYS A 43 -6.28 -0.93 14.59
N THR A 44 -6.77 -0.86 15.83
CA THR A 44 -7.73 0.17 16.27
C THR A 44 -7.17 1.58 16.10
N THR A 45 -5.95 1.84 16.58
CA THR A 45 -5.30 3.14 16.44
C THR A 45 -5.07 3.51 14.98
N LEU A 46 -4.62 2.55 14.17
CA LEU A 46 -4.35 2.77 12.75
C LEU A 46 -5.64 3.06 11.97
N CYS A 47 -6.70 2.28 12.18
CA CYS A 47 -8.01 2.52 11.57
C CYS A 47 -8.59 3.87 12.01
N PHE A 48 -8.43 4.25 13.28
CA PHE A 48 -8.84 5.57 13.78
C PHE A 48 -8.10 6.70 13.05
N HIS A 49 -6.76 6.62 12.97
CA HIS A 49 -5.92 7.60 12.27
C HIS A 49 -6.27 7.69 10.77
N ALA A 50 -6.58 6.56 10.15
CA ALA A 50 -6.99 6.47 8.75
C ALA A 50 -8.44 6.97 8.48
N GLY A 51 -9.20 7.38 9.51
CA GLY A 51 -10.60 7.78 9.37
C GLY A 51 -11.52 6.62 8.97
N LEU A 52 -11.15 5.38 9.33
CA LEU A 52 -11.91 4.16 9.06
C LEU A 52 -12.80 3.78 10.23
N LYS A 53 -13.91 3.10 9.93
CA LYS A 53 -14.86 2.60 10.94
C LYS A 53 -14.30 1.40 11.70
N ARG A 54 -14.85 1.14 12.90
CA ARG A 54 -14.47 0.01 13.76
C ARG A 54 -14.49 -1.36 13.07
N ARG A 55 -15.39 -1.58 12.11
CA ARG A 55 -15.47 -2.84 11.33
C ARG A 55 -14.16 -3.20 10.62
N HIS A 56 -13.34 -2.21 10.25
CA HIS A 56 -12.10 -2.43 9.50
C HIS A 56 -10.97 -2.97 10.38
N VAL A 57 -11.12 -2.96 11.72
CA VAL A 57 -10.13 -3.52 12.65
C VAL A 57 -9.96 -5.03 12.45
N HIS A 58 -11.02 -5.73 12.05
CA HIS A 58 -11.00 -7.18 11.83
C HIS A 58 -11.22 -7.56 10.36
N LEU A 59 -11.25 -6.57 9.46
CA LEU A 59 -11.38 -6.81 8.03
C LEU A 59 -9.98 -7.07 7.46
N PRO A 60 -9.73 -8.21 6.79
CA PRO A 60 -8.47 -8.46 6.11
C PRO A 60 -8.15 -7.35 5.11
N TYR A 61 -6.89 -6.96 4.99
CA TYR A 61 -6.49 -5.90 4.05
C TYR A 61 -6.92 -6.20 2.60
N ALA A 62 -6.83 -7.47 2.19
CA ALA A 62 -7.23 -7.93 0.87
C ALA A 62 -8.73 -7.74 0.57
N ASP A 63 -9.56 -7.69 1.62
CA ASP A 63 -11.02 -7.52 1.52
C ASP A 63 -11.45 -6.04 1.58
N MET A 64 -10.50 -5.11 1.75
CA MET A 64 -10.76 -3.67 1.71
C MET A 64 -10.90 -3.17 0.28
N THR A 65 -11.70 -2.12 0.09
CA THR A 65 -11.73 -1.39 -1.18
C THR A 65 -10.40 -0.67 -1.43
N SER A 66 -10.11 -0.34 -2.69
CA SER A 66 -8.88 0.39 -3.06
C SER A 66 -8.73 1.72 -2.30
N ASP A 67 -9.84 2.42 -2.03
CA ASP A 67 -9.83 3.68 -1.27
C ASP A 67 -9.53 3.45 0.21
N GLU A 68 -10.06 2.38 0.81
CA GLU A 68 -9.78 2.01 2.20
C GLU A 68 -8.32 1.56 2.35
N GLN A 69 -7.81 0.79 1.39
CA GLN A 69 -6.39 0.42 1.31
C GLN A 69 -5.50 1.66 1.22
N LEU A 70 -5.83 2.62 0.36
CA LEU A 70 -5.08 3.88 0.23
C LEU A 70 -5.04 4.66 1.54
N LYS A 71 -6.14 4.71 2.30
CA LYS A 71 -6.19 5.36 3.61
C LYS A 71 -5.26 4.71 4.63
N ILE A 72 -5.19 3.37 4.65
CA ILE A 72 -4.23 2.65 5.50
C ILE A 72 -2.78 3.00 5.11
N ILE A 73 -2.47 3.02 3.81
CA ILE A 73 -1.13 3.40 3.32
C ILE A 73 -0.75 4.81 3.79
N GLN A 74 -1.65 5.78 3.59
CA GLN A 74 -1.44 7.16 4.00
C GLN A 74 -1.25 7.30 5.52
N ALA A 75 -2.04 6.57 6.30
CA ALA A 75 -1.93 6.56 7.75
C ALA A 75 -0.56 6.02 8.21
N LEU A 76 -0.06 4.94 7.63
CA LEU A 76 1.26 4.40 7.93
C LEU A 76 2.40 5.35 7.54
N LEU A 77 2.30 6.00 6.37
CA LEU A 77 3.28 7.00 5.94
C LEU A 77 3.29 8.22 6.87
N SER A 78 2.13 8.67 7.30
CA SER A 78 1.97 9.76 8.27
C SER A 78 2.62 9.39 9.61
N LEU A 79 2.40 8.18 10.13
CA LEU A 79 3.05 7.70 11.36
C LEU A 79 4.56 7.60 11.22
N ARG A 80 5.07 7.13 10.08
CA ARG A 80 6.51 7.08 9.79
C ARG A 80 7.12 8.48 9.81
N HIS A 81 6.46 9.44 9.16
CA HIS A 81 6.91 10.84 9.15
C HIS A 81 6.87 11.46 10.56
N PHE A 82 5.81 11.21 11.32
CA PHE A 82 5.75 11.66 12.71
C PHE A 82 6.88 11.08 13.56
N SER A 83 7.20 9.80 13.38
CA SER A 83 8.32 9.17 14.08
C SER A 83 9.69 9.76 13.69
N SER A 84 9.91 10.18 12.45
CA SER A 84 11.17 10.83 12.06
C SER A 84 11.28 12.22 12.69
N LEU A 85 10.18 12.98 12.74
CA LEU A 85 10.13 14.27 13.44
C LEU A 85 10.48 14.14 14.93
N LEU A 86 9.95 13.13 15.61
CA LEU A 86 10.23 12.90 17.03
C LEU A 86 11.68 12.54 17.31
N ARG A 87 12.35 11.84 16.39
CA ARG A 87 13.75 11.43 16.57
C ARG A 87 14.74 12.54 16.25
N GLY A 88 14.29 13.65 15.66
CA GLY A 88 15.19 14.69 15.15
C GLY A 88 15.97 14.25 13.92
N ASP A 89 15.59 13.12 13.30
CA ASP A 89 16.17 12.60 12.07
C ASP A 89 15.65 13.45 10.90
N PHE A 90 16.16 14.67 10.78
CA PHE A 90 16.15 15.39 9.52
C PHE A 90 17.44 15.00 8.79
N TYR A 91 17.29 14.65 7.49
CA TYR A 91 18.29 14.15 6.54
C TYR A 91 18.37 12.63 6.38
#